data_AF-A0A9D8WVR9-F1
#
_entry.id   AF-A0A9D8WVR9-F1
#
_cell.length_a   1.000
_cell.length_b   1.000
_cell.length_c   1.000
_cell.angle_alpha   90.00
_cell.angle_beta   90.00
_cell.angle_gamma   90.00
#
_symmetry.space_group_name_H-M   'P 1'
#
loop_
_entity.id
_entity.type
_entity.pdbx_description
1 polymer ?
#
loop_
_entity_poly.entity_id
_entity_poly.type
_entity_poly.pdbx_seq_one_letter_code
_entity_poly.pdbx_strand_id
1 'polypeptide(L)'
;MRNILLTLFNLTFLFAALVLGGKFIIGELLPSQKEVPAQSAPAAPVRRAPSTAGLKNTKLVSIPADVYKGIKAKPAYKEYLLGNKKHVVQIMSPTCPYARALRGRVWQLLRGEYGDYYDEGVIKVQGSVELSCNGAEDCPTFWIFEHCSGLCMINPNTRQAVVYSSRDPQPVEAILERFKNW
;
A
#
# COMPACT_ATOMS: atom_id res chain seq x y z
N MET A 1 8.38 54.69 61.12
CA MET A 1 7.02 54.19 60.87
C MET A 1 7.10 53.19 59.70
N ARG A 2 7.46 51.91 59.78
CA ARG A 2 7.42 50.85 60.80
C ARG A 2 6.00 50.58 61.31
N ASN A 3 5.22 49.87 60.50
CA ASN A 3 4.13 48.94 60.82
C ASN A 3 3.20 48.82 59.60
N ILE A 4 3.27 47.68 58.90
CA ILE A 4 2.19 46.87 58.30
C ILE A 4 2.95 45.74 57.59
N LEU A 5 3.47 44.87 58.43
CA LEU A 5 3.96 43.54 58.10
C LEU A 5 2.88 42.61 58.67
N LEU A 6 2.61 41.49 57.98
CA LEU A 6 1.84 40.33 58.45
C LEU A 6 0.31 40.45 58.39
N THR A 7 -0.31 40.00 57.28
CA THR A 7 -1.63 39.32 57.32
C THR A 7 -2.07 38.68 55.99
N LEU A 8 -1.16 38.24 55.11
CA LEU A 8 -1.56 37.55 53.86
C LEU A 8 -0.76 36.27 53.53
N PHE A 9 -0.11 35.66 54.53
CA PHE A 9 0.70 34.45 54.33
C PHE A 9 0.27 33.27 55.22
N ASN A 10 -1.02 33.11 55.45
CA ASN A 10 -1.56 31.97 56.22
C ASN A 10 -2.93 31.55 55.69
N LEU A 11 -2.96 30.84 54.54
CA LEU A 11 -4.07 29.92 54.24
C LEU A 11 -3.76 29.00 53.05
N THR A 12 -2.65 28.24 53.08
CA THR A 12 -2.47 27.10 52.14
C THR A 12 -1.39 26.09 52.59
N PHE A 13 -1.21 25.93 53.89
CA PHE A 13 -0.35 24.89 54.47
C PHE A 13 -1.15 24.09 55.50
N LEU A 14 -2.12 23.30 55.04
CA LEU A 14 -2.82 22.39 55.94
C LEU A 14 -3.48 21.20 55.22
N PHE A 15 -2.72 20.44 54.41
CA PHE A 15 -3.10 19.06 54.03
C PHE A 15 -1.84 18.24 53.72
N ALA A 16 -1.02 18.01 54.75
CA ALA A 16 0.10 17.07 54.70
C ALA A 16 0.32 16.44 56.08
N ALA A 17 -0.55 15.49 56.48
CA ALA A 17 -0.29 14.52 57.55
C ALA A 17 -1.49 13.58 57.70
N LEU A 18 -1.41 12.39 57.09
CA LEU A 18 -2.23 11.17 57.27
C LEU A 18 -1.81 10.28 56.09
N VAL A 19 -1.11 9.15 56.16
CA VAL A 19 -0.96 8.13 57.20
C VAL A 19 0.37 7.40 56.90
N LEU A 20 1.30 7.41 57.86
CA LEU A 20 2.38 6.43 57.98
C LEU A 20 1.99 5.52 59.14
N GLY A 21 1.88 4.21 58.92
CA GLY A 21 1.59 3.23 59.97
C GLY A 21 1.19 1.88 59.41
N GLY A 22 2.16 0.96 59.31
CA GLY A 22 2.17 -0.22 58.45
C GLY A 22 1.39 -1.45 58.91
N LYS A 23 1.38 -2.46 58.03
CA LYS A 23 1.22 -3.91 58.31
C LYS A 23 1.92 -4.67 57.16
N PHE A 24 3.04 -5.32 57.46
CA PHE A 24 3.17 -6.76 57.74
C PHE A 24 3.27 -7.65 56.48
N ILE A 25 4.33 -8.44 56.51
CA ILE A 25 4.78 -9.44 55.55
C ILE A 25 3.77 -10.59 55.47
N ILE A 26 3.27 -10.88 54.28
CA ILE A 26 2.85 -12.20 53.79
C ILE A 26 3.19 -12.13 52.27
N GLY A 27 4.13 -12.87 51.69
CA GLY A 27 4.58 -14.21 52.04
C GLY A 27 3.83 -15.30 51.27
N GLU A 28 3.25 -15.02 50.09
CA GLU A 28 2.62 -16.05 49.25
C GLU A 28 2.94 -15.88 47.75
N LEU A 29 3.86 -16.72 47.30
CA LEU A 29 3.85 -17.48 46.04
C LEU A 29 2.87 -17.01 44.94
N LEU A 30 3.37 -16.21 44.00
CA LEU A 30 2.84 -16.20 42.63
C LEU A 30 3.81 -16.98 41.75
N PRO A 31 3.39 -18.07 41.09
CA PRO A 31 4.27 -18.86 40.26
C PRO A 31 4.73 -18.00 39.09
N SER A 32 6.05 -17.98 38.88
CA SER A 32 6.69 -17.51 37.66
C SER A 32 6.01 -18.21 36.48
N GLN A 33 5.12 -17.51 35.79
CA GLN A 33 4.72 -17.92 34.47
C GLN A 33 5.95 -17.73 33.58
N LYS A 34 6.66 -18.84 33.38
CA LYS A 34 7.47 -19.05 32.18
C LYS A 34 6.65 -18.50 31.02
N GLU A 35 7.13 -17.42 30.40
CA GLU A 35 6.65 -17.01 29.09
C GLU A 35 6.78 -18.23 28.17
N VAL A 36 5.64 -18.88 27.94
CA VAL A 36 5.49 -19.77 26.80
C VAL A 36 5.74 -18.85 25.60
N PRO A 37 6.77 -19.10 24.78
CA PRO A 37 6.97 -18.28 23.58
C PRO A 37 5.66 -18.38 22.81
N ALA A 38 4.99 -17.24 22.63
CA ALA A 38 3.77 -17.15 21.86
C ALA A 38 4.07 -17.82 20.52
N GLN A 39 3.58 -19.05 20.37
CA GLN A 39 3.80 -19.87 19.20
C GLN A 39 3.16 -19.07 18.07
N SER A 40 4.03 -18.38 17.32
CA SER A 40 3.63 -17.49 16.26
C SER A 40 2.75 -18.31 15.36
N ALA A 41 1.50 -17.86 15.18
CA ALA A 41 0.60 -18.49 14.22
C ALA A 41 1.40 -18.76 12.94
N PRO A 42 1.35 -19.97 12.36
CA PRO A 42 2.14 -20.29 11.19
C PRO A 42 1.94 -19.19 10.17
N ALA A 43 3.05 -18.53 9.80
CA ALA A 43 3.03 -17.48 8.79
C ALA A 43 2.22 -18.02 7.62
N ALA A 44 1.13 -17.32 7.26
CA ALA A 44 0.31 -17.70 6.13
C ALA A 44 1.25 -18.04 4.97
N PRO A 45 1.06 -19.20 4.31
CA PRO A 45 2.02 -19.70 3.33
C PRO A 45 2.34 -18.57 2.36
N VAL A 46 3.62 -18.20 2.29
CA VAL A 46 4.11 -17.19 1.35
C VAL A 46 3.70 -17.67 -0.03
N ARG A 47 2.60 -17.12 -0.57
CA ARG A 47 2.19 -17.40 -1.95
C ARG A 47 3.35 -16.93 -2.81
N ARG A 48 4.12 -17.89 -3.33
CA ARG A 48 5.17 -17.59 -4.31
C ARG A 48 4.52 -16.81 -5.44
N ALA A 49 5.10 -15.67 -5.78
CA ALA A 49 4.58 -14.86 -6.87
C ALA A 49 4.51 -15.72 -8.14
N PRO A 50 3.43 -15.62 -8.93
CA PRO A 50 3.29 -16.43 -10.13
C PRO A 50 4.41 -16.12 -11.13
N SER A 51 4.90 -17.16 -11.79
CA SER A 51 5.96 -17.03 -12.80
C SER A 51 5.42 -16.43 -14.10
N THR A 52 6.23 -15.59 -14.74
CA THR A 52 5.98 -15.12 -16.12
C THR A 52 6.58 -16.04 -17.18
N ALA A 53 7.16 -17.18 -16.81
CA ALA A 53 7.70 -18.15 -17.76
C ALA A 53 6.65 -18.56 -18.81
N GLY A 54 7.03 -18.54 -20.08
CA GLY A 54 6.14 -18.84 -21.21
C GLY A 54 5.19 -17.70 -21.63
N LEU A 55 5.15 -16.58 -20.90
CA LEU A 55 4.40 -15.39 -21.29
C LEU A 55 5.34 -14.39 -21.98
N LYS A 56 5.24 -14.29 -23.31
CA LYS A 56 6.07 -13.37 -24.11
C LYS A 56 5.75 -11.91 -23.76
N ASN A 57 6.80 -11.08 -23.71
CA ASN A 57 6.69 -9.63 -23.42
C ASN A 57 6.06 -9.31 -22.05
N THR A 58 6.12 -10.27 -21.11
CA THR A 58 5.53 -10.14 -19.78
C THR A 58 6.59 -10.22 -18.71
N LYS A 59 6.62 -9.25 -17.79
CA LYS A 59 7.56 -9.22 -16.66
C LYS A 59 6.81 -8.97 -15.37
N LEU A 60 7.20 -9.68 -14.30
CA LEU A 60 6.78 -9.35 -12.95
C LEU A 60 7.84 -8.42 -12.35
N VAL A 61 7.42 -7.23 -11.92
CA VAL A 61 8.29 -6.22 -11.33
C VAL A 61 7.80 -5.88 -9.94
N SER A 62 8.70 -5.69 -8.99
CA SER A 62 8.34 -5.21 -7.65
C SER A 62 8.18 -3.69 -7.67
N ILE A 63 7.24 -3.17 -6.91
CA ILE A 63 7.01 -1.74 -6.71
C ILE A 63 7.81 -1.33 -5.46
N PRO A 64 8.84 -0.49 -5.62
CA PRO A 64 9.68 -0.05 -4.52
C PRO A 64 8.90 0.65 -3.39
N ALA A 65 9.35 0.51 -2.14
CA ALA A 65 8.62 1.04 -0.97
C ALA A 65 8.58 2.58 -0.92
N ASP A 66 9.54 3.26 -1.51
CA ASP A 66 9.61 4.71 -1.70
C ASP A 66 8.48 5.25 -2.59
N VAL A 67 8.04 4.50 -3.60
CA VAL A 67 6.83 4.82 -4.38
C VAL A 67 5.64 5.05 -3.46
N TYR A 68 5.47 4.23 -2.42
CA TYR A 68 4.35 4.35 -1.48
C TYR A 68 4.51 5.50 -0.48
N LYS A 69 5.73 5.99 -0.23
CA LYS A 69 5.95 7.14 0.67
C LYS A 69 5.35 8.42 0.09
N GLY A 70 5.34 8.56 -1.24
CA GLY A 70 4.80 9.71 -1.98
C GLY A 70 3.28 9.85 -1.97
N ILE A 71 2.55 8.74 -1.83
CA ILE A 71 1.09 8.69 -2.06
C ILE A 71 0.30 9.51 -1.01
N LYS A 72 0.87 9.74 0.18
CA LYS A 72 0.22 10.56 1.22
C LYS A 72 0.19 12.05 0.87
N ALA A 73 1.11 12.52 0.02
CA ALA A 73 1.27 13.93 -0.30
C ALA A 73 0.52 14.35 -1.57
N LYS A 74 0.40 13.45 -2.56
CA LYS A 74 -0.37 13.70 -3.79
C LYS A 74 -1.20 12.47 -4.19
N PRO A 75 -2.50 12.66 -4.53
CA PRO A 75 -3.42 11.55 -4.72
C PRO A 75 -3.37 10.90 -6.10
N ALA A 76 -2.51 11.35 -7.03
CA ALA A 76 -2.52 10.84 -8.40
C ALA A 76 -2.25 9.34 -8.45
N TYR A 77 -3.16 8.58 -9.07
CA TYR A 77 -3.04 7.14 -9.29
C TYR A 77 -2.99 6.29 -8.02
N LYS A 78 -3.31 6.88 -6.85
CA LYS A 78 -3.34 6.17 -5.57
C LYS A 78 -4.29 4.98 -5.61
N GLU A 79 -5.37 5.10 -6.39
CA GLU A 79 -6.40 4.08 -6.55
C GLU A 79 -5.87 2.80 -7.19
N TYR A 80 -4.77 2.85 -7.95
CA TYR A 80 -4.17 1.66 -8.57
C TYR A 80 -3.09 1.02 -7.68
N LEU A 81 -2.45 1.83 -6.84
CA LEU A 81 -1.35 1.41 -5.98
C LEU A 81 -1.81 0.97 -4.59
N LEU A 82 -2.93 1.51 -4.11
CA LEU A 82 -3.54 1.20 -2.81
C LEU A 82 -4.89 0.50 -3.01
N GLY A 83 -5.34 -0.25 -2.00
CA GLY A 83 -6.61 -0.97 -2.01
C GLY A 83 -6.41 -2.47 -1.87
N ASN A 84 -7.49 -3.23 -2.03
CA ASN A 84 -7.49 -4.69 -1.84
C ASN A 84 -7.68 -5.46 -3.15
N LYS A 85 -8.01 -4.77 -4.25
CA LYS A 85 -8.28 -5.37 -5.56
C LYS A 85 -7.16 -5.04 -6.54
N LYS A 86 -6.92 -5.94 -7.48
CA LYS A 86 -5.91 -5.74 -8.53
C LYS A 86 -6.46 -4.80 -9.59
N HIS A 87 -5.61 -4.00 -10.21
CA HIS A 87 -6.00 -3.11 -11.29
C HIS A 87 -5.31 -3.49 -12.59
N VAL A 88 -6.06 -3.57 -13.68
CA VAL A 88 -5.49 -3.63 -15.02
C VAL A 88 -5.49 -2.22 -15.59
N VAL A 89 -4.31 -1.61 -15.57
CA VAL A 89 -4.10 -0.22 -15.96
C VAL A 89 -3.51 -0.17 -17.35
N GLN A 90 -4.11 0.64 -18.23
CA GLN A 90 -3.55 0.94 -19.54
C GLN A 90 -3.19 2.42 -19.64
N ILE A 91 -1.92 2.71 -19.95
CA ILE A 91 -1.45 4.06 -20.29
C ILE A 91 -1.55 4.24 -21.80
N MET A 92 -2.33 5.22 -22.25
CA MET A 92 -2.54 5.43 -23.68
C MET A 92 -2.73 6.88 -24.09
N SER A 93 -2.32 7.16 -25.33
CA SER A 93 -2.85 8.30 -26.07
C SER A 93 -4.24 7.97 -26.62
N PRO A 94 -5.26 8.83 -26.42
CA PRO A 94 -6.61 8.63 -26.96
C PRO A 94 -6.67 8.44 -28.48
N THR A 95 -5.68 8.97 -29.21
CA THR A 95 -5.61 8.94 -30.68
C THR A 95 -4.91 7.70 -31.23
N CYS A 96 -4.28 6.87 -30.38
CA CYS A 96 -3.59 5.66 -30.84
C CYS A 96 -4.58 4.51 -31.12
N PRO A 97 -4.76 4.06 -32.37
CA PRO A 97 -5.74 3.04 -32.72
C PRO A 97 -5.42 1.68 -32.10
N TYR A 98 -4.13 1.32 -32.02
CA TYR A 98 -3.68 0.06 -31.41
C TYR A 98 -3.99 0.00 -29.91
N ALA A 99 -3.75 1.10 -29.19
CA ALA A 99 -4.07 1.16 -27.76
C ALA A 99 -5.58 1.03 -27.53
N ARG A 100 -6.40 1.62 -28.40
CA ARG A 100 -7.86 1.50 -28.35
C ARG A 100 -8.35 0.08 -28.60
N ALA A 101 -7.78 -0.63 -29.57
CA ALA A 101 -8.12 -2.02 -29.86
C ALA A 101 -7.75 -2.96 -28.70
N LEU A 102 -6.53 -2.82 -28.17
CA LEU A 102 -6.08 -3.54 -26.98
C LEU A 102 -7.02 -3.29 -25.79
N ARG A 103 -7.37 -2.02 -25.54
CA ARG A 103 -8.35 -1.63 -24.50
C ARG A 103 -9.67 -2.36 -24.69
N GLY A 104 -10.20 -2.36 -25.91
CA GLY A 104 -11.48 -3.01 -26.22
C GLY A 104 -11.48 -4.48 -25.82
N ARG A 105 -10.43 -5.22 -26.18
CA ARG A 105 -10.30 -6.64 -25.82
C ARG A 105 -10.17 -6.82 -24.30
N VAL A 106 -9.29 -6.05 -23.66
CA VAL A 106 -9.06 -6.17 -22.20
C VAL A 106 -10.35 -5.87 -21.43
N TRP A 107 -11.07 -4.80 -21.79
CA TRP A 107 -12.30 -4.40 -21.09
C TRP A 107 -13.43 -5.41 -21.29
N GLN A 108 -13.49 -6.06 -22.46
CA GLN A 108 -14.43 -7.16 -22.67
C GLN A 108 -14.14 -8.33 -21.73
N LEU A 109 -12.87 -8.71 -21.55
CA LEU A 109 -12.46 -9.77 -20.63
C LEU A 109 -12.75 -9.40 -19.17
N LEU A 110 -12.47 -8.15 -18.77
CA LEU A 110 -12.69 -7.66 -17.41
C LEU A 110 -14.17 -7.55 -17.06
N ARG A 111 -15.05 -7.15 -17.98
CA ARG A 111 -16.50 -7.10 -17.71
C ARG A 111 -17.18 -8.46 -17.73
N GLY A 112 -16.53 -9.44 -18.35
CA GLY A 112 -16.97 -10.83 -18.37
C GLY A 112 -16.28 -11.63 -17.27
N GLU A 113 -15.40 -12.53 -17.70
CA GLU A 113 -14.82 -13.60 -16.88
C GLU A 113 -13.91 -13.12 -15.73
N TYR A 114 -13.29 -11.93 -15.86
CA TYR A 114 -12.23 -11.50 -14.94
C TYR A 114 -12.62 -10.36 -13.98
N GLY A 115 -13.88 -9.93 -14.00
CA GLY A 115 -14.35 -8.74 -13.26
C GLY A 115 -14.31 -8.84 -11.74
N ASP A 116 -14.40 -10.06 -11.21
CA ASP A 116 -14.30 -10.30 -9.76
C ASP A 116 -12.86 -10.18 -9.26
N TYR A 117 -11.87 -10.38 -10.15
CA TYR A 117 -10.45 -10.42 -9.79
C TYR A 117 -9.74 -9.08 -10.01
N TYR A 118 -10.22 -8.30 -10.97
CA TYR A 118 -9.55 -7.10 -11.45
C TYR A 118 -10.51 -5.92 -11.65
N ASP A 119 -10.02 -4.72 -11.39
CA ASP A 119 -10.66 -3.47 -11.76
C ASP A 119 -10.01 -2.85 -13.01
N GLU A 120 -10.83 -2.16 -13.79
CA GLU A 120 -10.41 -1.39 -14.96
C GLU A 120 -9.68 -0.10 -14.54
N GLY A 121 -8.52 0.20 -15.16
CA GLY A 121 -7.81 1.46 -14.99
C GLY A 121 -7.35 2.06 -16.32
N VAL A 122 -7.54 3.36 -16.53
CA VAL A 122 -7.09 4.05 -17.75
C VAL A 122 -6.41 5.36 -17.41
N ILE A 123 -5.16 5.50 -17.82
CA ILE A 123 -4.41 6.75 -17.74
C ILE A 123 -4.28 7.31 -19.16
N LYS A 124 -4.96 8.43 -19.40
CA LYS A 124 -4.91 9.14 -20.68
C LYS A 124 -3.76 10.13 -20.67
N VAL A 125 -2.89 10.03 -21.65
CA VAL A 125 -1.77 10.95 -21.85
C VAL A 125 -2.05 11.81 -23.08
N GLN A 126 -1.95 13.12 -22.95
CA GLN A 126 -2.03 14.07 -24.07
C GLN A 126 -0.73 14.85 -24.17
N GLY A 127 -0.16 14.93 -25.37
CA GLY A 127 1.11 15.62 -25.61
C GLY A 127 2.33 14.91 -25.00
N SER A 128 3.45 15.62 -24.99
CA SER A 128 4.67 15.19 -24.29
C SER A 128 4.56 15.60 -22.83
N VAL A 129 4.82 14.66 -21.92
CA VAL A 129 4.89 14.92 -20.49
C VAL A 129 6.33 14.72 -20.06
N GLU A 130 6.95 15.75 -19.52
CA GLU A 130 8.25 15.63 -18.85
C GLU A 130 8.00 15.15 -17.43
N LEU A 131 8.59 14.00 -17.08
CA LEU A 131 8.46 13.40 -15.76
C LEU A 131 9.81 13.49 -15.06
N SER A 132 9.82 14.14 -13.91
CA SER A 132 10.95 14.12 -12.98
C SER A 132 10.45 13.61 -11.64
N CYS A 133 11.18 12.69 -10.99
CA CYS A 133 10.93 12.41 -9.58
C CYS A 133 11.77 13.41 -8.75
N ASN A 134 11.19 14.59 -8.48
CA ASN A 134 11.77 15.60 -7.60
C ASN A 134 11.25 15.38 -6.16
N GLY A 135 11.80 14.37 -5.49
CA GLY A 135 11.37 13.97 -4.14
C GLY A 135 10.21 12.96 -4.14
N ALA A 136 9.84 12.49 -2.95
CA ALA A 136 8.97 11.32 -2.80
C ALA A 136 7.58 11.48 -3.45
N GLU A 137 7.05 12.70 -3.59
CA GLU A 137 5.67 12.96 -4.00
C GLU A 137 5.37 12.62 -5.47
N ASP A 138 6.35 12.71 -6.37
CA ASP A 138 6.16 12.49 -7.80
C ASP A 138 6.59 11.09 -8.26
N CYS A 139 7.22 10.32 -7.37
CA CYS A 139 7.67 8.96 -7.64
C CYS A 139 6.54 7.96 -7.99
N PRO A 140 5.29 8.06 -7.46
CA PRO A 140 4.17 7.25 -7.97
C PRO A 140 3.89 7.45 -9.45
N THR A 141 3.79 8.70 -9.89
CA THR A 141 3.54 9.04 -11.28
C THR A 141 4.69 8.60 -12.16
N PHE A 142 5.93 8.93 -11.76
CA PHE A 142 7.12 8.54 -12.50
C PHE A 142 7.19 7.02 -12.69
N TRP A 143 7.04 6.26 -11.60
CA TRP A 143 7.13 4.80 -11.64
C TRP A 143 6.07 4.19 -12.56
N ILE A 144 4.81 4.63 -12.44
CA ILE A 144 3.72 4.16 -13.30
C ILE A 144 4.04 4.41 -14.77
N PHE A 145 4.49 5.61 -15.15
CA PHE A 145 4.76 5.92 -16.55
C PHE A 145 5.99 5.20 -17.11
N GLU A 146 7.03 5.02 -16.29
CA GLU A 146 8.25 4.29 -16.66
C GLU A 146 7.99 2.79 -16.83
N HIS A 147 7.19 2.18 -15.95
CA HIS A 147 7.03 0.73 -15.89
C HIS A 147 5.75 0.23 -16.56
N CYS A 148 4.70 1.05 -16.67
CA CYS A 148 3.40 0.66 -17.19
C CYS A 148 3.08 1.22 -18.57
N SER A 149 4.10 1.56 -19.36
CA SER A 149 3.92 1.94 -20.77
C SER A 149 3.31 0.77 -21.56
N GLY A 150 2.01 0.85 -21.86
CA GLY A 150 1.24 -0.26 -22.43
C GLY A 150 0.16 -0.74 -21.45
N LEU A 151 0.24 -2.01 -21.04
CA LEU A 151 -0.69 -2.64 -20.11
C LEU A 151 0.05 -3.11 -18.86
N CYS A 152 -0.48 -2.78 -17.68
CA CYS A 152 0.01 -3.22 -16.39
C CYS A 152 -1.11 -3.89 -15.61
N MET A 153 -0.77 -4.93 -14.84
CA MET A 153 -1.64 -5.48 -13.80
C MET A 153 -0.98 -5.22 -12.46
N ILE A 154 -1.54 -4.32 -11.68
CA ILE A 154 -0.98 -3.91 -10.38
C ILE A 154 -1.71 -4.68 -9.28
N ASN A 155 -0.95 -5.29 -8.36
CA ASN A 155 -1.50 -5.89 -7.14
C ASN A 155 -1.04 -5.07 -5.93
N PRO A 156 -1.92 -4.24 -5.35
CA PRO A 156 -1.61 -3.43 -4.19
C PRO A 156 -1.12 -4.25 -2.98
N ASN A 157 -1.67 -5.46 -2.78
CA ASN A 157 -1.40 -6.29 -1.61
C ASN A 157 0.02 -6.84 -1.61
N THR A 158 0.55 -7.19 -2.78
CA THR A 158 1.89 -7.76 -2.93
C THR A 158 2.94 -6.73 -3.36
N ARG A 159 2.52 -5.49 -3.68
CA ARG A 159 3.38 -4.42 -4.19
C ARG A 159 4.23 -4.87 -5.37
N GLN A 160 3.60 -5.55 -6.33
CA GLN A 160 4.25 -5.88 -7.59
C GLN A 160 3.29 -5.52 -8.73
N ALA A 161 3.82 -5.53 -9.95
CA ALA A 161 3.05 -5.35 -11.16
C ALA A 161 3.49 -6.37 -12.21
N VAL A 162 2.54 -6.80 -13.02
CA VAL A 162 2.81 -7.54 -14.25
C VAL A 162 2.76 -6.54 -15.40
N VAL A 163 3.90 -6.33 -16.04
CA VAL A 163 4.05 -5.42 -17.18
C VAL A 163 3.96 -6.22 -18.47
N TYR A 164 3.08 -5.82 -19.37
CA TYR A 164 2.96 -6.37 -20.71
C TYR A 164 3.33 -5.31 -21.75
N SER A 165 4.50 -5.49 -22.38
CA SER A 165 5.15 -4.48 -23.23
C SER A 165 4.88 -4.68 -24.73
N SER A 166 3.75 -5.28 -25.10
CA SER A 166 3.39 -5.56 -26.49
C SER A 166 2.02 -4.97 -26.84
N ARG A 167 1.82 -4.72 -28.14
CA ARG A 167 0.56 -4.21 -28.71
C ARG A 167 -0.40 -5.33 -29.09
N ASP A 168 0.07 -6.57 -29.09
CA ASP A 168 -0.73 -7.74 -29.43
C ASP A 168 -1.73 -8.05 -28.31
N PRO A 169 -3.05 -8.05 -28.58
CA PRO A 169 -4.05 -8.37 -27.56
C PRO A 169 -4.19 -9.87 -27.27
N GLN A 170 -3.67 -10.76 -28.11
CA GLN A 170 -3.90 -12.21 -27.99
C GLN A 170 -3.45 -12.82 -26.65
N PRO A 171 -2.25 -12.53 -26.11
CA PRO A 171 -1.79 -13.19 -24.90
C PRO A 171 -2.42 -12.63 -23.61
N VAL A 172 -3.20 -11.54 -23.67
CA VAL A 172 -3.69 -10.85 -22.46
C VAL A 172 -4.55 -11.77 -21.59
N GLU A 173 -5.42 -12.56 -22.19
CA GLU A 173 -6.28 -13.51 -21.48
C GLU A 173 -5.46 -14.53 -20.69
N ALA A 174 -4.43 -15.11 -21.31
CA ALA A 174 -3.53 -16.04 -20.64
C ALA A 174 -2.76 -15.38 -19.48
N ILE A 175 -2.43 -14.08 -19.59
CA ILE A 175 -1.79 -13.34 -18.51
C ILE A 175 -2.81 -13.10 -17.36
N LEU A 176 -4.02 -12.66 -17.65
CA LEU A 176 -5.08 -12.47 -16.65
C LEU A 176 -5.36 -13.77 -15.89
N GLU A 177 -5.50 -14.88 -16.60
CA GLU A 177 -5.72 -16.20 -16.00
C GLU A 177 -4.56 -16.63 -15.10
N ARG A 178 -3.32 -16.42 -15.55
CA ARG A 178 -2.10 -16.76 -14.78
C ARG A 178 -2.04 -16.04 -13.44
N PHE A 179 -2.49 -14.78 -13.41
CA PHE A 179 -2.33 -13.89 -12.26
C PHE A 179 -3.62 -13.67 -11.46
N LYS A 180 -4.73 -14.36 -11.78
CA LYS A 180 -6.02 -14.15 -11.10
C LYS A 180 -5.95 -14.40 -9.59
N ASN A 181 -5.21 -15.42 -9.18
CA ASN A 181 -5.03 -15.86 -7.78
C ASN A 181 -3.73 -15.37 -7.14
N TRP A 182 -2.98 -14.51 -7.84
CA TRP A 182 -1.78 -13.86 -7.32
C TRP A 182 -2.02 -13.11 -6.01
#